data_AF-A0A8H5ULS8-F1
#
_entry.id   AF-A0A8H5ULS8-F1
#
_cell.length_a   1.000
_cell.length_b   1.000
_cell.length_c   1.000
_cell.angle_alpha   90.00
_cell.angle_beta   90.00
_cell.angle_gamma   90.00
#
_symmetry.space_group_name_H-M   'P 1'
#
loop_
_entity.id
_entity.type
_entity.pdbx_description
1 polymer ?
#
loop_
_entity_poly.entity_id
_entity_poly.type
_entity_poly.pdbx_seq_one_letter_code
_entity_poly.pdbx_strand_id
1 'polypeptide(L)'
;MNPSSPDVRKALESVDCVSLEHPASALLRAYILEAVRPQAAANYAQRRLRSDGHAGSLIADWVYVIDSVISGTQPRAPSHVEIDAITKRDGGSPRFYLCHLRGSKERSVHNAFQRGVVRLIRLPSSMIEFRVEHVLIDDEQPVDVNGAIALLGDHSRQGIEKADARLIGSHARFSRSIQLVNLARTIAPGLFSEPKTTTDVPQQQFPVRMRSSSLGLGYTFVRPIMLLWRFFPSQVRIATYDLLRKLGSCFYGKDGNAQVQRLPFGLYLKYNSDSDTLRNEYNAIKVMEQKTNIPAPRAFDIVSQSNNEDDLSYLLMSTVPGTPLAICRDSLSDQDYASLSVQLKGCVSQIRDIPKPANHDMVICNTLGEACRDPRIRDWSPIGPFADEA
;
A
#
# COMPACT_ATOMS: atom_id res chain seq x y z
N MET A 1 11.16 1.94 -11.70
CA MET A 1 12.18 1.19 -10.94
C MET A 1 12.75 0.12 -11.86
N ASN A 2 14.08 0.04 -11.98
CA ASN A 2 14.76 -0.98 -12.81
C ASN A 2 14.42 -2.39 -12.30
N PRO A 3 14.38 -3.42 -13.16
CA PRO A 3 14.23 -4.80 -12.69
C PRO A 3 15.37 -5.08 -11.72
N SER A 4 15.01 -5.38 -10.48
CA SER A 4 15.96 -5.70 -9.41
C SER A 4 16.89 -6.80 -9.89
N SER A 5 18.20 -6.59 -9.74
CA SER A 5 19.21 -7.57 -10.11
C SER A 5 18.88 -8.92 -9.43
N PRO A 6 19.24 -10.05 -10.06
CA PRO A 6 18.98 -11.37 -9.48
C PRO A 6 19.51 -11.50 -8.05
N ASP A 7 20.64 -10.86 -7.74
CA ASP A 7 21.23 -10.86 -6.41
C ASP A 7 20.43 -10.04 -5.39
N VAL A 8 19.87 -8.89 -5.79
CA VAL A 8 18.97 -8.11 -4.93
C VAL A 8 17.71 -8.93 -4.63
N ARG A 9 17.14 -9.61 -5.63
CA ARG A 9 15.97 -10.48 -5.43
C ARG A 9 16.29 -11.62 -4.46
N LYS A 10 17.40 -12.31 -4.67
CA LYS A 10 17.88 -13.38 -3.79
C LYS A 10 18.12 -12.90 -2.36
N ALA A 11 18.60 -11.66 -2.19
CA ALA A 11 18.79 -11.08 -0.86
C ALA A 11 17.46 -10.82 -0.16
N LEU A 12 16.46 -10.32 -0.89
CA LEU A 12 15.12 -10.09 -0.35
C LEU A 12 14.44 -11.41 0.02
N GLU A 13 14.55 -12.45 -0.81
CA GLU A 13 14.08 -13.80 -0.47
C GLU A 13 14.78 -14.34 0.77
N SER A 14 16.09 -14.09 0.92
CA SER A 14 16.83 -14.50 2.12
C SER A 14 16.32 -13.77 3.37
N VAL A 15 15.98 -12.48 3.26
CA VAL A 15 15.36 -11.72 4.38
C VAL A 15 14.01 -12.32 4.75
N ASP A 16 13.19 -12.69 3.76
CA ASP A 16 11.85 -13.25 3.98
C ASP A 16 11.89 -14.65 4.61
N CYS A 17 13.01 -15.39 4.45
CA CYS A 17 13.24 -16.68 5.07
C CYS A 17 13.71 -16.60 6.54
N VAL A 18 14.20 -15.45 7.01
CA VAL A 18 14.61 -15.31 8.41
C VAL A 18 13.39 -14.96 9.25
N SER A 19 13.16 -15.75 10.31
CA SER A 19 12.10 -15.49 11.29
C SER A 19 12.45 -14.24 12.11
N LEU A 20 11.99 -13.08 11.64
CA LEU A 20 12.14 -11.79 12.29
C LEU A 20 10.76 -11.25 12.64
N GLU A 21 10.62 -10.70 13.84
CA GLU A 21 9.40 -10.02 14.27
C GLU A 21 9.10 -8.84 13.34
N HIS A 22 7.87 -8.72 12.87
CA HIS A 22 7.48 -7.58 12.05
C HIS A 22 7.52 -6.27 12.87
N PRO A 23 8.09 -5.15 12.37
CA PRO A 23 8.45 -4.84 10.97
C PRO A 23 9.95 -4.99 10.64
N ALA A 24 10.71 -5.81 11.37
CA ALA A 24 12.16 -5.89 11.21
C ALA A 24 12.59 -6.43 9.83
N SER A 25 11.83 -7.34 9.23
CA SER A 25 12.02 -7.78 7.85
C SER A 25 11.82 -6.61 6.85
N ALA A 26 10.77 -5.82 7.03
CA ALA A 26 10.49 -4.63 6.20
C ALA A 26 11.61 -3.58 6.31
N LEU A 27 12.20 -3.40 7.50
CA LEU A 27 13.36 -2.53 7.72
C LEU A 27 14.59 -2.99 6.92
N LEU A 28 14.90 -4.29 6.91
CA LEU A 28 16.00 -4.85 6.12
C LEU A 28 15.74 -4.73 4.61
N ARG A 29 14.48 -4.91 4.17
CA ARG A 29 14.12 -4.68 2.77
C ARG A 29 14.33 -3.22 2.37
N ALA A 30 13.94 -2.26 3.23
CA ALA A 30 14.18 -0.84 2.99
C ALA A 30 15.69 -0.52 2.93
N TYR A 31 16.50 -1.10 3.84
CA TYR A 31 17.96 -0.99 3.79
C TYR A 31 18.55 -1.41 2.44
N ILE A 32 18.07 -2.52 1.86
CA ILE A 32 18.56 -3.02 0.56
C ILE A 32 18.05 -2.15 -0.59
N LEU A 33 16.75 -1.88 -0.64
CA LEU A 33 16.09 -1.24 -1.78
C LEU A 33 16.38 0.26 -1.89
N GLU A 34 16.58 0.95 -0.78
CA GLU A 34 16.78 2.40 -0.73
C GLU A 34 18.26 2.80 -0.63
N ALA A 35 19.17 1.82 -0.60
CA ALA A 35 20.61 2.07 -0.62
C ALA A 35 21.06 2.75 -1.93
N VAL A 36 22.12 3.55 -1.83
CA VAL A 36 22.78 4.17 -2.99
C VAL A 36 23.23 3.13 -4.01
N ARG A 37 23.68 1.97 -3.51
CA ARG A 37 24.09 0.80 -4.29
C ARG A 37 23.33 -0.43 -3.79
N PRO A 38 22.11 -0.70 -4.28
CA PRO A 38 21.28 -1.81 -3.80
C PRO A 38 22.00 -3.16 -3.86
N GLN A 39 22.81 -3.38 -4.89
CA GLN A 39 23.62 -4.59 -5.04
C GLN A 39 24.64 -4.78 -3.91
N ALA A 40 25.33 -3.71 -3.51
CA ALA A 40 26.32 -3.79 -2.44
C ALA A 40 25.65 -4.01 -1.08
N ALA A 41 24.49 -3.37 -0.85
CA ALA A 41 23.67 -3.57 0.34
C ALA A 41 23.11 -5.00 0.39
N ALA A 42 22.61 -5.53 -0.73
CA ALA A 42 22.16 -6.91 -0.85
C ALA A 42 23.26 -7.92 -0.51
N ASN A 43 24.46 -7.75 -1.06
CA ASN A 43 25.62 -8.60 -0.78
C ASN A 43 26.08 -8.49 0.69
N TYR A 44 25.96 -7.32 1.31
CA TYR A 44 26.26 -7.13 2.72
C TYR A 44 25.22 -7.82 3.61
N ALA A 45 23.93 -7.59 3.35
CA ALA A 45 22.83 -8.21 4.08
C ALA A 45 22.89 -9.74 3.98
N GLN A 46 23.04 -10.30 2.78
CA GLN A 46 23.16 -11.76 2.60
C GLN A 46 24.32 -12.37 3.41
N ARG A 47 25.49 -11.71 3.44
CA ARG A 47 26.63 -12.19 4.22
C ARG A 47 26.34 -12.21 5.71
N ARG A 48 25.62 -11.21 6.22
CA ARG A 48 25.24 -11.13 7.64
C ARG A 48 24.10 -12.10 7.99
N LEU A 49 23.14 -12.32 7.09
CA LEU A 49 22.03 -13.24 7.31
C LEU A 49 22.46 -14.72 7.30
N ARG A 50 23.52 -15.07 6.56
CA ARG A 50 24.08 -16.43 6.54
C ARG A 50 24.92 -16.77 7.77
N SER A 51 25.36 -15.76 8.52
CA SER A 51 26.06 -15.96 9.78
C SER A 51 25.03 -16.03 10.90
N ASP A 52 24.83 -17.21 11.49
CA ASP A 52 23.83 -17.42 12.55
C ASP A 52 23.90 -16.33 13.63
N GLY A 53 22.72 -15.84 14.04
CA GLY A 53 22.56 -14.83 15.10
C GLY A 53 22.81 -13.36 14.72
N HIS A 54 23.26 -13.05 13.49
CA HIS A 54 23.63 -11.68 13.14
C HIS A 54 22.49 -10.84 12.51
N ALA A 55 21.35 -11.46 12.17
CA ALA A 55 20.19 -10.73 11.63
C ALA A 55 19.68 -9.67 12.63
N GLY A 56 19.55 -10.05 13.91
CA GLY A 56 19.17 -9.13 14.99
C GLY A 56 20.16 -7.98 15.16
N SER A 57 21.47 -8.26 15.11
CA SER A 57 22.50 -7.21 15.18
C SER A 57 22.45 -6.24 14.00
N LEU A 58 22.18 -6.73 12.79
CA LEU A 58 22.07 -5.89 11.61
C LEU A 58 20.85 -4.96 11.68
N ILE A 59 19.73 -5.46 12.23
CA ILE A 59 18.54 -4.66 12.49
C ILE A 59 18.82 -3.62 13.57
N ALA A 60 19.43 -4.00 14.69
CA ALA A 60 19.78 -3.08 15.76
C ALA A 60 20.72 -1.97 15.29
N ASP A 61 21.76 -2.30 14.51
CA ASP A 61 22.67 -1.33 13.89
C ASP A 61 21.90 -0.36 12.98
N TRP A 62 20.96 -0.89 12.18
CA TRP A 62 20.17 -0.07 11.27
C TRP A 62 19.19 0.84 12.02
N VAL A 63 18.48 0.32 13.01
CA VAL A 63 17.59 1.09 13.89
C VAL A 63 18.38 2.21 14.58
N TYR A 64 19.58 1.92 15.09
CA TYR A 64 20.45 2.92 15.72
C TYR A 64 20.84 4.06 14.76
N VAL A 65 21.18 3.73 13.50
CA VAL A 65 21.49 4.73 12.47
C VAL A 65 20.27 5.60 12.19
N ILE A 66 19.08 5.00 12.03
CA ILE A 66 17.84 5.74 11.77
C ILE A 66 17.47 6.62 12.97
N ASP A 67 17.54 6.10 14.19
CA ASP A 67 17.26 6.85 15.42
C ASP A 67 18.20 8.05 15.54
N SER A 68 19.49 7.88 15.27
CA SER A 68 20.46 8.99 15.28
C SER A 68 20.10 10.09 14.27
N VAL A 69 19.54 9.72 13.11
CA VAL A 69 19.05 10.68 12.11
C VAL A 69 17.78 11.38 12.58
N ILE A 70 16.85 10.67 13.23
CA ILE A 70 15.58 11.22 13.73
C ILE A 70 15.81 12.17 14.91
N SER A 71 16.62 11.78 15.88
CA SER A 71 16.87 12.54 17.12
C SER A 71 17.88 13.67 16.94
N GLY A 72 18.64 13.66 15.84
CA GLY A 72 19.74 14.61 15.61
C GLY A 72 20.91 14.41 16.57
N THR A 73 20.94 13.29 17.32
CA THR A 73 22.07 12.93 18.18
C THR A 73 23.19 12.37 17.31
N GLN A 74 24.40 12.91 17.46
CA GLN A 74 25.56 12.36 16.75
C GLN A 74 25.77 10.89 17.15
N PRO A 75 25.88 9.95 16.17
CA PRO A 75 26.38 8.62 16.45
C PRO A 75 27.74 8.72 17.13
N ARG A 76 28.06 7.77 18.01
CA ARG A 76 29.38 7.73 18.66
C ARG A 76 30.48 7.78 17.59
N ALA A 77 31.43 8.69 17.75
CA ALA A 77 32.59 8.74 16.88
C ALA A 77 33.32 7.38 16.95
N PRO A 78 33.60 6.74 15.80
CA PRO A 78 34.30 5.46 15.80
C PRO A 78 35.69 5.63 16.42
N SER A 79 36.09 4.67 17.24
CA SER A 79 37.43 4.59 17.81
C SER A 79 38.48 4.46 16.70
N HIS A 80 39.74 4.80 17.01
CA HIS A 80 40.86 4.63 16.06
C HIS A 80 40.94 3.20 15.49
N VAL A 81 40.64 2.19 16.32
CA VAL A 81 40.62 0.77 15.90
C VAL A 81 39.50 0.49 14.90
N GLU A 82 38.31 1.07 15.11
CA GLU A 82 37.17 0.94 14.19
C GLU A 82 37.44 1.71 12.88
N ILE A 83 38.04 2.91 12.97
CA ILE A 83 38.47 3.70 11.81
C ILE A 83 39.47 2.91 10.97
N ASP A 84 40.47 2.28 11.60
CA ASP A 84 41.47 1.46 10.90
C ASP A 84 40.84 0.23 10.24
N ALA A 85 39.91 -0.45 10.93
CA ALA A 85 39.17 -1.57 10.39
C ALA A 85 38.28 -1.18 9.20
N ILE A 86 37.59 -0.03 9.29
CA ILE A 86 36.75 0.54 8.21
C ILE A 86 37.62 0.96 7.02
N THR A 87 38.75 1.61 7.29
CA THR A 87 39.69 2.09 6.25
C THR A 87 40.30 0.93 5.48
N LYS A 88 40.65 -0.14 6.20
CA LYS A 88 41.15 -1.40 5.61
C LYS A 88 40.07 -2.14 4.82
N ARG A 89 38.81 -2.06 5.23
CA ARG A 89 37.66 -2.65 4.51
C ARG A 89 37.29 -1.89 3.24
N ASP A 90 37.31 -0.56 3.29
CA ASP A 90 36.70 0.32 2.28
C ASP A 90 37.71 0.95 1.30
N GLY A 91 39.01 0.68 1.45
CA GLY A 91 40.03 1.00 0.44
C GLY A 91 40.40 2.48 0.30
N GLY A 92 39.97 3.34 1.25
CA GLY A 92 40.38 4.75 1.31
C GLY A 92 39.30 5.73 1.76
N SER A 93 39.67 6.54 2.76
CA SER A 93 39.08 7.77 3.36
C SER A 93 37.56 7.88 3.55
N PRO A 94 37.07 7.92 4.80
CA PRO A 94 35.66 8.21 5.09
C PRO A 94 35.36 9.71 4.90
N ARG A 95 34.43 10.03 4.00
CA ARG A 95 33.84 11.39 3.90
C ARG A 95 32.48 11.40 4.59
N PHE A 96 32.46 11.87 5.83
CA PHE A 96 31.21 12.21 6.53
C PHE A 96 30.93 13.70 6.34
N TYR A 97 29.71 14.04 5.91
CA TYR A 97 29.16 15.40 5.99
C TYR A 97 27.84 15.33 6.75
N LEU A 98 27.69 16.16 7.78
CA LEU A 98 26.48 16.30 8.61
C LEU A 98 26.09 17.78 8.64
N CYS A 99 24.80 18.09 8.50
CA CYS A 99 24.28 19.44 8.64
C CYS A 99 22.94 19.44 9.38
N HIS A 100 22.78 20.45 10.25
CA HIS A 100 21.59 20.77 11.02
C HIS A 100 20.59 21.56 10.16
N LEU A 101 19.29 21.31 10.35
CA LEU A 101 18.23 22.19 9.87
C LEU A 101 17.36 22.62 11.06
N ARG A 102 17.19 23.94 11.22
CA ARG A 102 16.28 24.55 12.19
C ARG A 102 15.49 25.62 11.45
N GLY A 103 14.17 25.57 11.53
CA GLY A 103 13.29 26.55 10.89
C GLY A 103 11.85 26.40 11.35
N SER A 104 11.27 27.50 11.83
CA SER A 104 9.97 27.59 12.49
C SER A 104 8.88 28.15 11.57
N LYS A 105 7.67 27.56 11.68
CA LYS A 105 6.32 27.96 11.20
C LYS A 105 5.67 27.18 10.04
N GLU A 106 6.31 26.17 9.47
CA GLU A 106 5.70 25.18 8.54
C GLU A 106 5.29 23.86 9.23
N ARG A 107 4.55 23.94 10.34
CA ARG A 107 4.38 22.81 11.28
C ARG A 107 3.71 21.54 10.69
N SER A 108 3.04 21.60 9.53
CA SER A 108 2.44 20.42 8.88
C SER A 108 3.41 19.72 7.92
N VAL A 109 3.94 20.44 6.93
CA VAL A 109 4.84 19.87 5.91
C VAL A 109 6.21 19.53 6.50
N HIS A 110 6.74 20.35 7.41
CA HIS A 110 7.97 20.04 8.13
C HIS A 110 7.84 18.77 8.96
N ASN A 111 6.70 18.60 9.64
CA ASN A 111 6.41 17.41 10.43
C ASN A 111 6.26 16.18 9.51
N ALA A 112 5.56 16.32 8.38
CA ALA A 112 5.43 15.25 7.38
C ALA A 112 6.78 14.84 6.76
N PHE A 113 7.66 15.81 6.49
CA PHE A 113 9.02 15.56 6.06
C PHE A 113 9.80 14.85 7.17
N GLN A 114 9.83 15.38 8.39
CA GLN A 114 10.52 14.77 9.54
C GLN A 114 10.05 13.34 9.85
N ARG A 115 8.75 13.05 9.69
CA ARG A 115 8.17 11.71 9.85
C ARG A 115 8.47 10.77 8.68
N GLY A 116 9.07 11.26 7.60
CA GLY A 116 9.35 10.51 6.38
C GLY A 116 8.13 10.25 5.49
N VAL A 117 6.99 10.90 5.74
CA VAL A 117 5.74 10.75 4.95
C VAL A 117 5.89 11.37 3.56
N VAL A 118 6.77 12.35 3.43
CA VAL A 118 7.10 13.01 2.16
C VAL A 118 8.60 12.91 1.91
N ARG A 119 8.97 12.49 0.70
CA ARG A 119 10.34 12.53 0.21
C ARG A 119 10.47 13.42 -1.01
N LEU A 120 11.65 14.00 -1.17
CA LEU A 120 11.98 14.90 -2.25
C LEU A 120 13.01 14.25 -3.18
N ILE A 121 12.57 13.87 -4.37
CA ILE A 121 13.43 13.27 -5.38
C ILE A 121 13.96 14.36 -6.30
N ARG A 122 15.26 14.56 -6.26
CA ARG A 122 15.94 15.53 -7.13
C ARG A 122 15.70 15.21 -8.61
N LEU A 123 15.28 16.20 -9.40
CA LEU A 123 15.17 16.03 -10.85
C LEU A 123 16.58 15.99 -11.49
N PRO A 124 16.82 15.12 -12.50
CA PRO A 124 18.14 14.97 -13.12
C PRO A 124 18.70 16.27 -13.70
N SER A 125 17.82 17.15 -14.19
CA SER A 125 18.16 18.40 -14.88
C SER A 125 18.35 19.60 -13.94
N SER A 126 18.13 19.47 -12.62
CA SER A 126 18.10 20.61 -11.71
C SER A 126 18.77 20.32 -10.37
N MET A 127 19.39 21.35 -9.77
CA MET A 127 19.96 21.30 -8.42
C MET A 127 18.95 21.76 -7.34
N ILE A 128 17.85 22.38 -7.76
CA ILE A 128 16.89 23.07 -6.87
C ILE A 128 15.44 22.58 -7.04
N GLU A 129 15.15 21.84 -8.12
CA GLU A 129 13.84 21.22 -8.33
C GLU A 129 13.82 19.78 -7.82
N PHE A 130 12.81 19.50 -7.02
CA PHE A 130 12.56 18.19 -6.45
C PHE A 130 11.13 17.77 -6.74
N ARG A 131 10.95 16.55 -7.25
CA ARG A 131 9.65 15.90 -7.30
C ARG A 131 9.25 15.53 -5.87
N VAL A 132 8.04 15.91 -5.49
CA VAL A 132 7.46 15.51 -4.22
C VAL A 132 6.82 14.14 -4.39
N GLU A 133 7.23 13.17 -3.57
CA GLU A 133 6.62 11.85 -3.52
C GLU A 133 6.16 11.53 -2.10
N HIS A 134 4.97 10.97 -1.97
CA HIS A 134 4.48 10.43 -0.71
C HIS A 134 5.02 9.02 -0.50
N VAL A 135 5.51 8.76 0.71
CA VAL A 135 5.85 7.42 1.16
C VAL A 135 4.71 6.99 2.08
N LEU A 136 3.88 6.05 1.61
CA LEU A 136 2.75 5.54 2.37
C LEU A 136 3.12 4.17 2.94
N ILE A 137 3.11 4.06 4.27
CA ILE A 137 3.27 2.79 5.01
C ILE A 137 1.94 2.38 5.67
N ASP A 138 1.07 3.35 5.93
CA ASP A 138 -0.22 3.16 6.59
C ASP A 138 -1.35 3.92 5.86
N ASP A 139 -2.54 3.96 6.45
CA ASP A 139 -3.73 4.65 5.93
C ASP A 139 -3.72 6.20 6.07
N GLU A 140 -2.58 6.78 6.48
CA GLU A 140 -2.45 8.23 6.60
C GLU A 140 -2.73 8.94 5.26
N GLN A 141 -3.66 9.89 5.30
CA GLN A 141 -3.97 10.73 4.14
C GLN A 141 -2.70 11.48 3.69
N PRO A 142 -2.40 11.49 2.37
CA PRO A 142 -1.30 12.28 1.84
C PRO A 142 -1.45 13.74 2.26
N VAL A 143 -0.33 14.37 2.63
CA VAL A 143 -0.31 15.80 2.92
C VAL A 143 -0.64 16.58 1.65
N ASP A 144 -1.54 17.55 1.77
CA ASP A 144 -1.87 18.44 0.66
C ASP A 144 -0.63 19.22 0.21
N VAL A 145 -0.21 18.99 -1.03
CA VAL A 145 0.98 19.59 -1.64
C VAL A 145 0.54 20.38 -2.87
N ASN A 146 0.89 21.67 -2.89
CA ASN A 146 0.55 22.54 -4.01
C ASN A 146 1.52 22.28 -5.18
N GLY A 147 1.16 21.31 -6.02
CA GLY A 147 1.93 20.90 -7.19
C GLY A 147 2.91 19.75 -6.94
N ALA A 148 3.39 19.15 -8.02
CA ALA A 148 4.26 17.96 -7.97
C ALA A 148 5.76 18.27 -7.81
N ILE A 149 6.14 19.56 -7.85
CA ILE A 149 7.53 20.01 -7.84
C ILE A 149 7.72 21.01 -6.69
N ALA A 150 8.62 20.68 -5.78
CA ALA A 150 9.12 21.59 -4.75
C ALA A 150 10.39 22.28 -5.26
N LEU A 151 10.42 23.61 -5.15
CA LEU A 151 11.59 24.43 -5.43
C LEU A 151 12.29 24.73 -4.12
N LEU A 152 13.35 23.98 -3.83
CA LEU A 152 14.22 24.26 -2.69
C LEU A 152 15.29 25.26 -3.13
N GLY A 153 14.94 26.54 -3.02
CA GLY A 153 15.86 27.66 -3.09
C GLY A 153 15.99 28.31 -4.46
N ASP A 154 15.26 29.40 -4.65
CA ASP A 154 15.84 30.60 -5.26
C ASP A 154 15.86 31.74 -4.23
N HIS A 155 16.81 31.66 -3.31
CA HIS A 155 17.17 32.75 -2.39
C HIS A 155 18.47 33.44 -2.83
N SER A 156 18.84 33.32 -4.11
CA SER A 156 20.09 33.87 -4.65
C SER A 156 20.25 35.38 -4.39
N ARG A 157 19.13 36.09 -4.23
CA ARG A 157 19.06 37.53 -3.92
C ARG A 157 18.94 37.87 -2.43
N GLN A 158 18.80 36.87 -1.55
CA GLN A 158 18.52 37.05 -0.12
C GLN A 158 19.68 36.66 0.79
N GLY A 159 20.80 36.18 0.25
CA GLY A 159 22.00 35.83 1.02
C GLY A 159 21.83 34.63 1.95
N ILE A 160 20.76 33.84 1.79
CA ILE A 160 20.50 32.64 2.59
C ILE A 160 21.30 31.47 1.99
N GLU A 161 22.12 30.82 2.81
CA GLU A 161 22.87 29.63 2.41
C GLU A 161 21.92 28.52 1.93
N LYS A 162 22.28 27.88 0.82
CA LYS A 162 21.49 26.78 0.25
C LYS A 162 21.69 25.51 1.07
N ALA A 163 20.61 24.79 1.35
CA ALA A 163 20.70 23.46 1.93
C ALA A 163 21.48 22.52 0.96
N ASP A 164 22.39 21.71 1.49
CA ASP A 164 23.13 20.74 0.69
C ASP A 164 22.17 19.69 0.12
N ALA A 165 22.10 19.59 -1.20
CA ALA A 165 21.24 18.63 -1.91
C ALA A 165 21.49 17.17 -1.50
N ARG A 166 22.68 16.84 -0.99
CA ARG A 166 23.02 15.51 -0.46
C ARG A 166 22.22 15.17 0.80
N LEU A 167 21.87 16.17 1.62
CA LEU A 167 21.05 15.97 2.82
C LEU A 167 19.62 15.61 2.43
N ILE A 168 19.07 16.32 1.45
CA ILE A 168 17.71 16.07 0.93
C ILE A 168 17.64 14.68 0.29
N GLY A 169 18.66 14.31 -0.50
CA GLY A 169 18.77 12.97 -1.07
C GLY A 169 18.97 11.87 -0.03
N SER A 170 19.66 12.16 1.08
CA SER A 170 19.82 11.21 2.18
C SER A 170 18.51 11.02 2.94
N HIS A 171 17.82 12.12 3.28
CA HIS A 171 16.50 12.06 3.88
C HIS A 171 15.52 11.25 3.02
N ALA A 172 15.49 11.48 1.71
CA ALA A 172 14.60 10.77 0.80
C ALA A 172 14.80 9.25 0.77
N ARG A 173 16.03 8.78 1.08
CA ARG A 173 16.37 7.35 1.22
C ARG A 173 16.11 6.79 2.61
N PHE A 174 15.98 7.66 3.62
CA PHE A 174 15.63 7.24 4.97
C PHE A 174 14.13 7.32 5.23
N SER A 175 13.36 8.03 4.39
CA SER A 175 11.93 8.30 4.60
C SER A 175 11.11 7.06 4.95
N ARG A 176 11.28 5.94 4.22
CA ARG A 176 10.57 4.70 4.53
C ARG A 176 11.07 4.06 5.82
N SER A 177 12.38 4.02 6.03
CA SER A 177 12.97 3.47 7.25
C SER A 177 12.58 4.26 8.51
N ILE A 178 12.49 5.59 8.43
CA ILE A 178 12.01 6.46 9.50
C ILE A 178 10.58 6.10 9.88
N GLN A 179 9.68 5.93 8.90
CA GLN A 179 8.31 5.51 9.16
C GLN A 179 8.24 4.11 9.78
N LEU A 180 9.01 3.15 9.27
CA LEU A 180 9.05 1.79 9.81
C LEU A 180 9.58 1.75 11.25
N VAL A 181 10.60 2.54 11.59
CA VAL A 181 11.11 2.64 12.97
C VAL A 181 10.06 3.30 13.88
N ASN A 182 9.41 4.36 13.42
CA ASN A 182 8.32 5.00 14.18
C ASN A 182 7.17 4.03 14.46
N LEU A 183 6.78 3.25 13.45
CA LEU A 183 5.78 2.20 13.55
C LEU A 183 6.23 1.08 14.51
N ALA A 184 7.47 0.61 14.39
CA ALA A 184 8.03 -0.44 15.22
C ALA A 184 7.93 -0.10 16.71
N ARG A 185 8.08 1.17 17.10
CA ARG A 185 7.91 1.58 18.51
C ARG A 185 6.49 1.33 19.03
N THR A 186 5.50 1.33 18.14
CA THR A 186 4.09 1.09 18.48
C THR A 186 3.75 -0.41 18.44
N ILE A 187 4.19 -1.13 17.41
CA ILE A 187 3.75 -2.51 17.17
C ILE A 187 4.71 -3.59 17.69
N ALA A 188 5.99 -3.27 17.86
CA ALA A 188 7.04 -4.21 18.28
C ALA A 188 8.08 -3.49 19.18
N PRO A 189 7.68 -3.02 20.38
CA PRO A 189 8.59 -2.31 21.29
C PRO A 189 9.77 -3.18 21.76
N GLY A 190 9.65 -4.51 21.65
CA GLY A 190 10.72 -5.46 21.93
C GLY A 190 11.97 -5.25 21.06
N LEU A 191 11.83 -4.69 19.85
CA LEU A 191 12.96 -4.37 18.96
C LEU A 191 13.92 -3.31 19.52
N PHE A 192 13.47 -2.53 20.52
CA PHE A 192 14.25 -1.43 21.11
C PHE A 192 14.77 -1.74 22.52
N SER A 193 14.46 -2.92 23.06
CA SER A 193 14.90 -3.33 24.39
C SER A 193 16.16 -4.22 24.29
N GLU A 194 17.14 -4.02 25.19
CA GLU A 194 18.26 -4.95 25.34
C GLU A 194 17.74 -6.35 25.75
N PRO A 195 18.44 -7.44 25.35
CA PRO A 195 17.99 -8.81 25.63
C PRO A 195 18.05 -9.08 27.13
N LYS A 196 16.96 -8.79 27.85
CA LYS A 196 16.72 -9.33 29.18
C LYS A 196 16.01 -10.66 28.99
N THR A 197 16.63 -11.72 29.49
CA THR A 197 16.00 -13.00 29.78
C THR A 197 14.72 -12.71 30.53
N THR A 198 13.57 -12.84 29.88
CA THR A 198 12.30 -12.57 30.55
C THR A 198 11.33 -13.68 30.21
N THR A 199 11.08 -14.47 31.25
CA THR A 199 9.96 -15.36 31.47
C THR A 199 8.67 -14.76 30.89
N ASP A 200 8.00 -15.54 30.05
CA ASP A 200 6.68 -15.22 29.49
C ASP A 200 5.71 -14.78 30.59
N VAL A 201 5.25 -13.54 30.50
CA VAL A 201 4.05 -13.08 31.20
C VAL A 201 2.97 -12.92 30.12
N PRO A 202 1.86 -13.64 30.19
CA PRO A 202 0.81 -13.54 29.18
C PRO A 202 0.12 -12.18 29.33
N GLN A 203 0.34 -11.27 28.38
CA GLN A 203 -0.45 -10.05 28.29
C GLN A 203 -1.88 -10.41 27.87
N GLN A 204 -2.82 -9.97 28.72
CA GLN A 204 -4.25 -10.19 28.56
C GLN A 204 -4.76 -9.68 27.21
N GLN A 205 -5.43 -10.60 26.54
CA GLN A 205 -6.25 -10.39 25.35
C GLN A 205 -7.27 -9.29 25.61
N PHE A 206 -7.21 -8.22 24.83
CA PHE A 206 -8.42 -7.54 24.42
C PHE A 206 -8.72 -7.99 23.00
N PRO A 207 -9.90 -8.59 22.73
CA PRO A 207 -10.30 -8.73 21.34
C PRO A 207 -10.33 -7.32 20.77
N VAL A 208 -9.48 -7.05 19.77
CA VAL A 208 -9.69 -5.93 18.87
C VAL A 208 -10.98 -6.27 18.15
N ARG A 209 -12.09 -5.91 18.80
CA ARG A 209 -13.38 -5.78 18.16
C ARG A 209 -13.10 -4.76 17.07
N MET A 210 -13.08 -5.21 15.81
CA MET A 210 -13.25 -4.31 14.69
C MET A 210 -14.55 -3.56 14.99
N ARG A 211 -14.40 -2.37 15.55
CA ARG A 211 -15.50 -1.46 15.74
C ARG A 211 -15.81 -1.03 14.32
N SER A 212 -16.77 -1.71 13.71
CA SER A 212 -17.54 -1.17 12.61
C SER A 212 -18.29 0.04 13.17
N SER A 213 -17.56 1.14 13.38
CA SER A 213 -18.14 2.44 13.64
C SER A 213 -18.04 3.23 12.35
N SER A 214 -18.84 2.81 11.38
CA SER A 214 -19.56 3.77 10.56
C SER A 214 -21.05 3.52 10.77
N LEU A 215 -21.60 4.15 11.81
CA LEU A 215 -23.00 4.58 11.75
C LEU A 215 -23.09 5.66 10.67
N GLY A 216 -22.94 5.25 9.41
CA GLY A 216 -23.16 6.09 8.26
C GLY A 216 -24.65 6.21 8.07
N LEU A 217 -25.24 7.25 8.65
CA LEU A 217 -26.62 7.68 8.37
C LEU A 217 -26.90 7.75 6.85
N GLY A 218 -25.86 7.90 6.01
CA GLY A 218 -25.98 7.91 4.54
C GLY A 218 -26.37 6.57 3.92
N TYR A 219 -26.04 5.41 4.50
CA TYR A 219 -26.30 4.11 3.85
C TYR A 219 -27.75 3.66 3.94
N THR A 220 -28.48 4.09 4.98
CA THR A 220 -29.85 3.64 5.24
C THR A 220 -30.85 4.18 4.20
N PHE A 221 -30.61 5.38 3.67
CA PHE A 221 -31.49 6.02 2.68
C PHE A 221 -31.09 5.74 1.23
N VAL A 222 -29.83 5.39 0.96
CA VAL A 222 -29.37 5.10 -0.42
C VAL A 222 -30.10 3.89 -1.00
N ARG A 223 -30.34 2.83 -0.21
CA ARG A 223 -30.98 1.61 -0.71
C ARG A 223 -32.40 1.82 -1.25
N PRO A 224 -33.36 2.43 -0.53
CA PRO A 224 -34.70 2.68 -1.08
C PRO A 224 -34.68 3.65 -2.27
N ILE A 225 -33.82 4.68 -2.24
CA ILE A 225 -33.64 5.62 -3.36
C ILE A 225 -33.15 4.87 -4.60
N MET A 226 -32.18 3.97 -4.47
CA MET A 226 -31.65 3.19 -5.58
C MET A 226 -32.65 2.17 -6.13
N LEU A 227 -33.56 1.64 -5.30
CA LEU A 227 -34.65 0.80 -5.79
C LEU A 227 -35.63 1.60 -6.65
N LEU A 228 -35.97 2.82 -6.22
CA LEU A 228 -36.80 3.74 -7.00
C LEU A 228 -36.10 4.22 -8.28
N TRP A 229 -34.78 4.40 -8.22
CA TRP A 229 -33.96 4.83 -9.34
C TRP A 229 -34.03 3.87 -10.54
N ARG A 230 -34.22 2.56 -10.30
CA ARG A 230 -34.33 1.56 -11.37
C ARG A 230 -35.58 1.69 -12.24
N PHE A 231 -36.59 2.45 -11.82
CA PHE A 231 -37.77 2.72 -12.65
C PHE A 231 -37.53 3.79 -13.72
N PHE A 232 -36.42 4.53 -13.64
CA PHE A 232 -36.08 5.53 -14.66
C PHE A 232 -35.55 4.85 -15.95
N PRO A 233 -35.86 5.41 -17.14
CA PRO A 233 -35.35 4.91 -18.41
C PRO A 233 -33.82 4.80 -18.42
N SER A 234 -33.28 3.82 -19.17
CA SER A 234 -31.84 3.56 -19.24
C SER A 234 -31.05 4.78 -19.70
N GLN A 235 -31.58 5.58 -20.63
CA GLN A 235 -30.94 6.80 -21.12
C GLN A 235 -30.74 7.83 -19.99
N VAL A 236 -31.75 7.98 -19.12
CA VAL A 236 -31.67 8.90 -17.97
C VAL A 236 -30.64 8.41 -16.96
N ARG A 237 -30.64 7.09 -16.68
CA ARG A 237 -29.66 6.47 -15.78
C ARG A 237 -28.23 6.65 -16.29
N ILE A 238 -27.99 6.38 -17.57
CA ILE A 238 -26.68 6.55 -18.22
C ILE A 238 -26.21 8.01 -18.16
N ALA A 239 -27.05 8.96 -18.56
CA ALA A 239 -26.70 10.38 -18.52
C ALA A 239 -26.35 10.84 -17.09
N THR A 240 -27.04 10.31 -16.09
CA THR A 240 -26.77 10.59 -14.68
C THR A 240 -25.45 9.98 -14.22
N TYR A 241 -25.15 8.73 -14.60
CA TYR A 241 -23.89 8.07 -14.27
C TYR A 241 -22.70 8.78 -14.93
N ASP A 242 -22.86 9.30 -16.15
CA ASP A 242 -21.87 10.13 -16.80
C ASP A 242 -21.61 11.45 -16.06
N LEU A 243 -22.67 12.12 -15.62
CA LEU A 243 -22.54 13.34 -14.81
C LEU A 243 -21.84 13.05 -13.47
N LEU A 244 -22.28 12.01 -12.77
CA LEU A 244 -21.68 11.59 -11.50
C LEU A 244 -20.22 11.20 -11.68
N ARG A 245 -19.86 10.51 -12.77
CA ARG A 245 -18.47 10.18 -13.11
C ARG A 245 -17.62 11.43 -13.28
N LYS A 246 -18.10 12.44 -14.02
CA LYS A 246 -17.41 13.72 -14.19
C LYS A 246 -17.21 14.44 -12.85
N LEU A 247 -18.26 14.51 -12.04
CA LEU A 247 -18.18 15.09 -10.69
C LEU A 247 -17.20 14.32 -9.80
N GLY A 248 -17.26 12.98 -9.81
CA GLY A 248 -16.34 12.12 -9.08
C GLY A 248 -14.89 12.35 -9.47
N SER A 249 -14.61 12.47 -10.77
CA SER A 249 -13.25 12.76 -11.25
C SER A 249 -12.74 14.14 -10.82
N CYS A 250 -13.64 15.11 -10.65
CA CYS A 250 -13.31 16.45 -10.17
C CYS A 250 -13.05 16.46 -8.65
N PHE A 251 -13.85 15.76 -7.86
CA PHE A 251 -13.72 15.73 -6.39
C PHE A 251 -12.65 14.77 -5.87
N TYR A 252 -12.47 13.63 -6.53
CA TYR A 252 -11.64 12.53 -6.03
C TYR A 252 -10.47 12.19 -6.95
N GLY A 253 -10.37 12.85 -8.12
CA GLY A 253 -9.41 12.47 -9.15
C GLY A 253 -9.82 11.19 -9.87
N LYS A 254 -8.96 10.73 -10.78
CA LYS A 254 -9.11 9.42 -11.42
C LYS A 254 -8.44 8.37 -10.54
N ASP A 255 -9.19 7.35 -10.17
CA ASP A 255 -8.60 6.15 -9.55
C ASP A 255 -7.64 5.51 -10.57
N GLY A 256 -6.51 4.96 -10.11
CA GLY A 256 -5.45 4.42 -10.98
C GLY A 256 -5.88 3.25 -11.88
N ASN A 257 -7.14 2.81 -11.79
CA ASN A 257 -7.73 1.79 -12.63
C ASN A 257 -8.71 2.45 -13.61
N ALA A 258 -8.42 2.37 -14.93
CA ALA A 258 -9.06 3.20 -15.96
C ALA A 258 -10.59 3.02 -16.13
N GLN A 259 -11.18 2.03 -15.46
CA GLN A 259 -12.57 1.60 -15.61
C GLN A 259 -13.41 1.74 -14.32
N VAL A 260 -12.86 2.36 -13.27
CA VAL A 260 -13.58 2.57 -11.99
C VAL A 260 -13.44 4.02 -11.55
N GLN A 261 -14.51 4.60 -11.02
CA GLN A 261 -14.53 5.96 -10.49
C GLN A 261 -15.28 6.02 -9.16
N ARG A 262 -14.62 6.56 -8.13
CA ARG A 262 -15.29 6.96 -6.89
C ARG A 262 -16.30 8.07 -7.15
N LEU A 263 -17.50 7.92 -6.59
CA LEU A 263 -18.60 8.87 -6.67
C LEU A 263 -18.95 9.46 -5.29
N PRO A 264 -19.66 10.60 -5.24
CA PRO A 264 -20.27 11.10 -4.01
C PRO A 264 -21.19 10.07 -3.34
N PHE A 265 -21.52 10.30 -2.07
CA PHE A 265 -22.43 9.46 -1.27
C PHE A 265 -21.95 8.03 -0.97
N GLY A 266 -20.63 7.78 -1.06
CA GLY A 266 -20.07 6.46 -0.78
C GLY A 266 -20.44 5.44 -1.86
N LEU A 267 -20.44 5.88 -3.11
CA LEU A 267 -20.73 5.07 -4.29
C LEU A 267 -19.47 4.90 -5.15
N TYR A 268 -19.45 3.82 -5.91
CA TYR A 268 -18.47 3.55 -6.94
C TYR A 268 -19.18 3.20 -8.24
N LEU A 269 -18.61 3.66 -9.35
CA LEU A 269 -19.07 3.35 -10.68
C LEU A 269 -17.98 2.62 -11.44
N LYS A 270 -18.28 1.40 -11.88
CA LYS A 270 -17.50 0.70 -12.90
C LYS A 270 -18.12 0.96 -14.26
N TYR A 271 -17.31 1.26 -15.27
CA TYR A 271 -17.76 1.66 -16.60
C TYR A 271 -16.84 1.13 -17.70
N ASN A 272 -17.33 1.08 -18.94
CA ASN A 272 -16.58 0.62 -20.12
C ASN A 272 -15.98 -0.80 -19.97
N SER A 273 -16.72 -1.69 -19.31
CA SER A 273 -16.41 -3.12 -19.29
C SER A 273 -17.42 -3.88 -20.16
N ASP A 274 -17.02 -5.03 -20.66
CA ASP A 274 -17.88 -5.96 -21.39
C ASP A 274 -19.20 -6.24 -20.62
N SER A 275 -20.33 -6.20 -21.34
CA SER A 275 -21.66 -6.24 -20.72
C SER A 275 -21.92 -7.57 -20.01
N ASP A 276 -21.46 -8.68 -20.58
CA ASP A 276 -21.57 -10.01 -19.97
C ASP A 276 -20.72 -10.10 -18.69
N THR A 277 -19.50 -9.56 -18.74
CA THR A 277 -18.60 -9.52 -17.59
C THR A 277 -19.22 -8.72 -16.43
N LEU A 278 -19.80 -7.56 -16.70
CA LEU A 278 -20.49 -6.75 -15.68
C LEU A 278 -21.76 -7.43 -15.17
N ARG A 279 -22.50 -8.11 -16.03
CA ARG A 279 -23.71 -8.87 -15.64
C ARG A 279 -23.37 -10.00 -14.69
N ASN A 280 -22.30 -10.76 -14.97
CA ASN A 280 -21.80 -11.79 -14.06
C ASN A 280 -21.27 -11.18 -12.75
N GLU A 281 -20.54 -10.05 -12.80
CA GLU A 281 -20.06 -9.36 -11.58
C GLU A 281 -21.19 -8.83 -10.71
N TYR A 282 -22.23 -8.22 -11.32
CA TYR A 282 -23.45 -7.80 -10.62
C TYR A 282 -24.09 -8.98 -9.88
N ASN A 283 -24.25 -10.11 -10.57
CA ASN A 283 -24.85 -11.30 -9.99
C ASN A 283 -23.96 -11.91 -8.89
N ALA A 284 -22.64 -11.96 -9.09
CA ALA A 284 -21.69 -12.43 -8.09
C ALA A 284 -21.80 -11.63 -6.79
N ILE A 285 -21.86 -10.30 -6.88
CA ILE A 285 -22.05 -9.42 -5.72
C ILE A 285 -23.40 -9.71 -5.04
N LYS A 286 -24.48 -9.91 -5.81
CA LYS A 286 -25.80 -10.25 -5.24
C LYS A 286 -25.81 -11.59 -4.52
N VAL A 287 -25.18 -12.60 -5.09
CA VAL A 287 -25.06 -13.92 -4.47
C VAL A 287 -24.25 -13.83 -3.18
N MET A 288 -23.13 -13.10 -3.19
CA MET A 288 -22.34 -12.86 -1.98
C MET A 288 -23.13 -12.13 -0.88
N GLU A 289 -23.88 -11.09 -1.24
CA GLU A 289 -24.75 -10.32 -0.31
C GLU A 289 -25.80 -11.22 0.37
N GLN A 290 -26.30 -12.23 -0.33
CA GLN A 290 -27.38 -13.11 0.15
C GLN A 290 -26.88 -14.36 0.88
N LYS A 291 -25.70 -14.88 0.51
CA LYS A 291 -25.24 -16.21 0.93
C LYS A 291 -24.06 -16.17 1.90
N THR A 292 -23.44 -15.02 2.10
CA THR A 292 -22.25 -14.88 2.96
C THR A 292 -22.36 -13.70 3.90
N ASN A 293 -21.55 -13.70 4.97
CA ASN A 293 -21.37 -12.57 5.87
C ASN A 293 -20.13 -11.74 5.52
N ILE A 294 -19.57 -11.93 4.32
CA ILE A 294 -18.36 -11.24 3.88
C ILE A 294 -18.69 -9.76 3.64
N PRO A 295 -17.89 -8.82 4.18
CA PRO A 295 -18.04 -7.41 3.85
C PRO A 295 -17.65 -7.17 2.39
N ALA A 296 -18.64 -7.13 1.50
CA ALA A 296 -18.48 -6.89 0.08
C ALA A 296 -19.25 -5.63 -0.36
N PRO A 297 -18.92 -5.04 -1.53
CA PRO A 297 -19.72 -3.99 -2.12
C PRO A 297 -21.17 -4.45 -2.31
N ARG A 298 -22.13 -3.53 -2.29
CA ARG A 298 -23.52 -3.82 -2.65
C ARG A 298 -23.79 -3.30 -4.05
N ALA A 299 -24.21 -4.19 -4.95
CA ALA A 299 -24.60 -3.80 -6.31
C ALA A 299 -26.01 -3.18 -6.28
N PHE A 300 -26.14 -1.96 -6.78
CA PHE A 300 -27.41 -1.24 -6.82
C PHE A 300 -28.05 -1.33 -8.20
N ASP A 301 -27.28 -1.09 -9.25
CA ASP A 301 -27.80 -1.02 -10.61
C ASP A 301 -26.76 -1.48 -11.64
N ILE A 302 -27.27 -2.02 -12.74
CA ILE A 302 -26.51 -2.33 -13.95
C ILE A 302 -27.30 -1.81 -15.15
N VAL A 303 -26.62 -1.11 -16.05
CA VAL A 303 -27.22 -0.62 -17.30
C VAL A 303 -26.21 -0.74 -18.42
N SER A 304 -26.68 -1.28 -19.54
CA SER A 304 -25.89 -1.40 -20.76
C SER A 304 -26.67 -0.77 -21.91
N GLN A 305 -25.95 -0.08 -22.78
CA GLN A 305 -26.45 0.47 -24.02
C GLN A 305 -25.51 0.02 -25.13
N SER A 306 -26.01 -0.81 -26.03
CA SER A 306 -25.31 -1.15 -27.26
C SER A 306 -25.57 -0.07 -28.30
N ASN A 307 -24.57 0.73 -28.62
CA ASN A 307 -24.57 1.54 -29.83
C ASN A 307 -23.66 0.84 -30.85
N ASN A 308 -23.94 1.01 -32.15
CA ASN A 308 -23.25 0.30 -33.25
C ASN A 308 -21.70 0.43 -33.28
N GLU A 309 -21.11 1.29 -32.44
CA GLU A 309 -19.67 1.54 -32.38
C GLU A 309 -19.05 1.27 -30.99
N ASP A 310 -19.81 1.38 -29.89
CA ASP A 310 -19.31 1.19 -28.52
C ASP A 310 -20.43 0.68 -27.58
N ASP A 311 -20.17 -0.42 -26.89
CA ASP A 311 -21.03 -0.92 -25.81
C ASP A 311 -20.72 -0.18 -24.51
N LEU A 312 -21.58 0.76 -24.12
CA LEU A 312 -21.48 1.47 -22.86
C LEU A 312 -22.20 0.68 -21.77
N SER A 313 -21.44 0.11 -20.85
CA SER A 313 -21.98 -0.61 -19.70
C SER A 313 -21.49 -0.02 -18.39
N TYR A 314 -22.41 0.11 -17.44
CA TYR A 314 -22.20 0.72 -16.13
C TYR A 314 -22.69 -0.21 -15.02
N LEU A 315 -21.90 -0.32 -13.95
CA LEU A 315 -22.25 -1.01 -12.72
C LEU A 315 -22.08 -0.05 -11.54
N LEU A 316 -23.19 0.27 -10.87
CA LEU A 316 -23.22 1.12 -9.69
C LEU A 316 -23.20 0.26 -8.43
N MET A 317 -22.24 0.53 -7.54
CA MET A 317 -22.05 -0.23 -6.31
C MET A 317 -21.73 0.69 -5.10
N SER A 318 -21.90 0.17 -3.89
CA SER A 318 -21.47 0.87 -2.67
C SER A 318 -19.95 0.80 -2.48
N THR A 319 -19.39 1.79 -1.79
CA THR A 319 -18.04 1.69 -1.23
C THR A 319 -17.99 0.63 -0.13
N VAL A 320 -16.89 -0.11 -0.06
CA VAL A 320 -16.50 -0.86 1.14
C VAL A 320 -15.47 -0.02 1.89
N PRO A 321 -15.72 0.34 3.16
CA PRO A 321 -14.77 1.14 3.92
C PRO A 321 -13.51 0.33 4.20
N GLY A 322 -12.35 0.95 4.01
CA GLY A 322 -11.06 0.36 4.32
C GLY A 322 -9.97 0.80 3.36
N THR A 323 -8.76 0.37 3.68
CA THR A 323 -7.55 0.61 2.88
C THR A 323 -7.12 -0.73 2.26
N PRO A 324 -6.73 -0.75 0.96
CA PRO A 324 -6.20 -1.95 0.35
C PRO A 324 -5.04 -2.52 1.15
N LEU A 325 -5.08 -3.82 1.43
CA LEU A 325 -4.06 -4.54 2.21
C LEU A 325 -2.64 -4.34 1.67
N ALA A 326 -2.49 -4.15 0.36
CA ALA A 326 -1.21 -3.88 -0.28
C ALA A 326 -0.54 -2.59 0.21
N ILE A 327 -1.32 -1.61 0.68
CA ILE A 327 -0.83 -0.32 1.19
C ILE A 327 -0.43 -0.45 2.66
N CYS A 328 -1.28 -1.06 3.50
CA CYS A 328 -1.05 -1.18 4.93
C CYS A 328 -0.26 -2.44 5.33
N ARG A 329 0.26 -3.21 4.37
CA ARG A 329 1.01 -4.45 4.64
C ARG A 329 2.12 -4.23 5.67
N ASP A 330 2.81 -3.10 5.57
CA ASP A 330 3.92 -2.80 6.46
C ASP A 330 3.48 -2.32 7.86
N SER A 331 2.22 -1.88 8.05
CA SER A 331 1.68 -1.44 9.34
C SER A 331 1.07 -2.55 10.20
N LEU A 332 0.83 -3.74 9.63
CA LEU A 332 0.22 -4.87 10.34
C LEU A 332 1.22 -5.65 11.20
N SER A 333 0.92 -5.88 12.47
CA SER A 333 1.72 -6.76 13.35
C SER A 333 1.63 -8.24 12.95
N ASP A 334 2.51 -9.08 13.48
CA ASP A 334 2.43 -10.55 13.27
C ASP A 334 1.10 -11.13 13.79
N GLN A 335 0.56 -10.58 14.86
CA GLN A 335 -0.76 -10.95 15.39
C GLN A 335 -1.89 -10.52 14.43
N ASP A 336 -1.77 -9.36 13.80
CA ASP A 336 -2.73 -8.91 12.78
C ASP A 336 -2.68 -9.83 11.56
N TYR A 337 -1.50 -10.27 11.13
CA TYR A 337 -1.33 -11.25 10.06
C TYR A 337 -1.98 -12.60 10.39
N ALA A 338 -1.77 -13.11 11.61
CA ALA A 338 -2.41 -14.34 12.06
C ALA A 338 -3.95 -14.19 12.03
N SER A 339 -4.46 -13.06 12.51
CA SER A 339 -5.89 -12.75 12.51
C SER A 339 -6.45 -12.60 11.09
N LEU A 340 -5.69 -11.94 10.21
CA LEU A 340 -6.03 -11.76 8.80
C LEU A 340 -6.08 -13.10 8.05
N SER A 341 -5.12 -14.00 8.32
CA SER A 341 -5.09 -15.35 7.74
C SER A 341 -6.35 -16.14 8.12
N VAL A 342 -6.75 -16.09 9.40
CA VAL A 342 -8.00 -16.70 9.87
C VAL A 342 -9.23 -16.09 9.18
N GLN A 343 -9.28 -14.76 9.06
CA GLN A 343 -10.38 -14.06 8.38
C GLN A 343 -10.47 -14.42 6.90
N LEU A 344 -9.36 -14.40 6.17
CA LEU A 344 -9.29 -14.77 4.75
C LEU A 344 -9.71 -16.22 4.54
N LYS A 345 -9.26 -17.15 5.40
CA LYS A 345 -9.72 -18.55 5.40
C LYS A 345 -11.23 -18.63 5.58
N GLY A 346 -11.79 -17.84 6.51
CA GLY A 346 -13.24 -17.75 6.73
C GLY A 346 -14.01 -17.23 5.51
N CYS A 347 -13.49 -16.22 4.82
CA CYS A 347 -14.09 -15.69 3.58
C CYS A 347 -14.06 -16.74 2.46
N VAL A 348 -12.91 -17.38 2.22
CA VAL A 348 -12.78 -18.41 1.18
C VAL A 348 -13.70 -19.60 1.46
N SER A 349 -13.82 -20.02 2.72
CA SER A 349 -14.71 -21.12 3.11
C SER A 349 -16.18 -20.77 2.79
N GLN A 350 -16.63 -19.59 3.21
CA GLN A 350 -18.00 -19.12 2.91
C GLN A 350 -18.29 -19.02 1.40
N ILE A 351 -17.31 -18.59 0.58
CA ILE A 351 -17.48 -18.54 -0.88
C ILE A 351 -17.61 -19.94 -1.47
N ARG A 352 -16.83 -20.92 -0.97
CA ARG A 352 -16.89 -22.31 -1.42
C ARG A 352 -18.19 -23.02 -1.04
N ASP A 353 -18.80 -22.61 0.07
CA ASP A 353 -20.07 -23.16 0.54
C ASP A 353 -21.29 -22.60 -0.24
N ILE A 354 -21.09 -21.64 -1.14
CA ILE A 354 -22.17 -21.12 -1.99
C ILE A 354 -22.67 -22.24 -2.92
N PRO A 355 -23.98 -22.56 -2.91
CA PRO A 355 -24.55 -23.56 -3.81
C PRO A 355 -24.35 -23.17 -5.27
N LYS A 356 -24.04 -24.15 -6.12
CA LYS A 356 -23.90 -23.96 -7.56
C LYS A 356 -25.24 -23.53 -8.19
N PRO A 357 -25.21 -22.71 -9.26
CA PRO A 357 -26.43 -22.36 -10.00
C PRO A 357 -27.06 -23.61 -10.63
N ALA A 358 -28.36 -23.56 -10.90
CA ALA A 358 -29.20 -24.72 -11.27
C ALA A 358 -28.91 -25.35 -12.67
N ASN A 359 -27.70 -25.21 -13.20
CA ASN A 359 -27.25 -25.89 -14.41
C ASN A 359 -26.64 -27.24 -14.02
N HIS A 360 -27.48 -28.26 -13.89
CA HIS A 360 -27.16 -29.53 -13.21
C HIS A 360 -26.07 -30.35 -13.92
N ASP A 361 -25.88 -30.15 -15.23
CA ASP A 361 -24.91 -30.90 -16.03
C ASP A 361 -23.57 -30.17 -16.20
N MET A 362 -23.48 -28.89 -15.79
CA MET A 362 -22.32 -28.03 -16.01
C MET A 362 -21.73 -27.54 -14.68
N VAL A 363 -20.85 -28.36 -14.11
CA VAL A 363 -20.27 -28.22 -12.76
C VAL A 363 -19.29 -27.05 -12.63
N ILE A 364 -18.67 -26.62 -13.73
CA ILE A 364 -17.72 -25.50 -13.80
C ILE A 364 -18.34 -24.39 -14.68
N CYS A 365 -18.83 -23.34 -14.03
CA CYS A 365 -19.51 -22.24 -14.68
C CYS A 365 -19.36 -20.94 -13.86
N ASN A 366 -19.76 -19.82 -14.46
CA ASN A 366 -19.84 -18.53 -13.80
C ASN A 366 -21.04 -18.46 -12.83
N THR A 367 -21.27 -17.32 -12.18
CA THR A 367 -22.34 -17.19 -11.17
C THR A 367 -23.77 -17.27 -11.74
N LEU A 368 -23.90 -17.18 -13.07
CA LEU A 368 -25.14 -17.30 -13.81
C LEU A 368 -25.32 -18.71 -14.41
N GLY A 369 -24.36 -19.62 -14.25
CA GLY A 369 -24.38 -20.94 -14.87
C GLY A 369 -23.88 -20.97 -16.32
N GLU A 370 -23.20 -19.91 -16.77
CA GLU A 370 -22.68 -19.75 -18.13
C GLU A 370 -21.15 -19.87 -18.19
N ALA A 371 -20.56 -19.60 -19.35
CA ALA A 371 -19.11 -19.63 -19.56
C ALA A 371 -18.37 -18.67 -18.60
N CYS A 372 -17.21 -19.11 -18.13
CA CYS A 372 -16.29 -18.32 -17.35
C CYS A 372 -15.47 -17.39 -18.26
N ARG A 373 -15.01 -16.26 -17.71
CA ARG A 373 -14.06 -15.35 -18.35
C ARG A 373 -12.94 -15.07 -17.36
N ASP A 374 -11.70 -15.32 -17.77
CA ASP A 374 -10.52 -15.06 -16.96
C ASP A 374 -9.41 -14.47 -17.84
N PRO A 375 -8.79 -13.33 -17.49
CA PRO A 375 -7.69 -12.74 -18.28
C PRO A 375 -6.51 -13.70 -18.48
N ARG A 376 -6.30 -14.61 -17.53
CA ARG A 376 -5.19 -15.57 -17.56
C ARG A 376 -5.45 -16.71 -18.53
N ILE A 377 -6.68 -16.89 -18.99
CA ILE A 377 -7.09 -17.99 -19.87
C ILE A 377 -7.77 -17.40 -21.10
N ARG A 378 -7.08 -17.42 -22.25
CA ARG A 378 -7.56 -16.90 -23.55
C ARG A 378 -8.02 -15.43 -23.53
N ASP A 379 -7.35 -14.58 -22.75
CA ASP A 379 -7.50 -13.10 -22.77
C ASP A 379 -8.98 -12.64 -22.76
N TRP A 380 -9.73 -13.05 -21.72
CA TRP A 380 -11.17 -12.74 -21.51
C TRP A 380 -12.17 -13.40 -22.46
N SER A 381 -11.72 -14.23 -23.39
CA SER A 381 -12.62 -15.05 -24.21
C SER A 381 -13.47 -15.98 -23.33
N PRO A 382 -14.77 -16.19 -23.62
CA PRO A 382 -15.60 -17.14 -22.90
C PRO A 382 -15.01 -18.56 -22.96
N ILE A 383 -14.99 -19.25 -21.83
CA ILE A 383 -14.49 -20.61 -21.68
C ILE A 383 -15.48 -21.44 -20.86
N GLY A 384 -15.85 -22.61 -21.37
CA GLY A 384 -16.89 -23.46 -20.78
C GLY A 384 -18.31 -22.99 -21.14
N PRO A 385 -19.32 -23.28 -20.32
CA PRO A 385 -19.23 -24.01 -19.04
C PRO A 385 -18.86 -25.48 -19.28
N PHE A 386 -18.32 -26.16 -18.26
CA PHE A 386 -17.87 -27.56 -18.36
C PHE A 386 -18.58 -28.46 -17.37
N ALA A 387 -18.74 -29.72 -17.74
CA ALA A 387 -19.31 -30.76 -16.89
C ALA A 387 -18.33 -31.21 -15.78
N ASP A 388 -17.03 -31.18 -16.04
CA ASP A 388 -15.98 -31.55 -15.10
C ASP A 388 -14.64 -30.88 -15.47
N GLU A 389 -13.55 -31.27 -14.79
CA GLU A 389 -12.19 -30.76 -15.00
C GLU A 389 -11.42 -31.52 -16.12
N ALA A 390 -12.05 -32.49 -16.80
CA ALA A 390 -11.37 -33.45 -17.68
C ALA A 390 -11.15 -32.98 -19.12
#